data_AF-A0A4U0UZR2-F1
#
_entry.id   AF-A0A4U0UZR2-F1
#
_cell.length_a   1.000
_cell.length_b   1.000
_cell.length_c   1.000
_cell.angle_alpha   90.00
_cell.angle_beta   90.00
_cell.angle_gamma   90.00
#
_symmetry.space_group_name_H-M   'P 1'
#
loop_
_entity.id
_entity.type
_entity.pdbx_description
1 polymer ?
#
loop_
_entity_poly.entity_id
_entity_poly.type
_entity_poly.pdbx_seq_one_letter_code
_entity_poly.pdbx_strand_id
1 'polypeptide(L)'
;MLTAVERPLLLATFQPVAAWWQPHPNTTWQIVLSAPLKPPYLSPPPDSTTLVIALDGDLFDNACNNNWPTIKKSGYKTLCYFSAGSYEGWRPDASSFLPADLGNPLDGWPGEKWLDTRSGNVRAIMRKRLDLAVEQGCDGADPDNIDAYDNDGGGLNLTASDAWD
;
A
#
# COMPACT_ATOMS: atom_id res chain seq x y z
N MET A 1 18.44 9.42 -64.86
CA MET A 1 18.66 9.95 -63.51
C MET A 1 17.54 9.42 -62.62
N LEU A 2 17.82 8.40 -61.79
CA LEU A 2 16.91 7.98 -60.72
C LEU A 2 17.45 8.57 -59.41
N THR A 3 16.67 9.43 -58.78
CA THR A 3 16.96 9.96 -57.44
C THR A 3 16.55 8.94 -56.40
N ALA A 4 17.50 8.46 -55.60
CA ALA A 4 17.24 7.65 -54.42
C ALA A 4 16.57 8.53 -53.35
N VAL A 5 15.43 8.07 -52.82
CA VAL A 5 14.76 8.69 -51.67
C VAL A 5 15.35 8.06 -50.41
N GLU A 6 16.19 8.80 -49.69
CA GLU A 6 16.68 8.37 -48.38
C GLU A 6 15.57 8.55 -47.34
N ARG A 7 15.18 7.43 -46.69
CA ARG A 7 14.29 7.45 -45.53
C ARG A 7 15.13 7.76 -44.29
N PRO A 8 14.77 8.78 -43.48
CA PRO A 8 15.48 9.04 -42.24
C PRO A 8 15.26 7.87 -41.26
N LEU A 9 16.36 7.35 -40.72
CA LEU A 9 16.31 6.43 -39.58
C LEU A 9 15.76 7.18 -38.37
N LEU A 10 14.58 6.78 -37.92
CA LEU A 10 14.06 7.16 -36.61
C LEU A 10 14.99 6.54 -35.55
N LEU A 11 15.75 7.37 -34.83
CA LEU A 11 16.41 6.95 -33.60
C LEU A 11 15.32 6.63 -32.57
N ALA A 12 15.15 5.34 -32.27
CA ALA A 12 14.35 4.91 -31.13
C ALA A 12 15.02 5.41 -29.85
N THR A 13 14.35 6.33 -29.16
CA THR A 13 14.74 6.73 -27.81
C THR A 13 14.39 5.60 -26.86
N PHE A 14 15.41 4.95 -26.27
CA PHE A 14 15.19 4.05 -25.14
C PHE A 14 14.77 4.92 -23.93
N GLN A 15 13.48 4.95 -23.62
CA GLN A 15 13.03 5.44 -22.32
C GLN A 15 13.43 4.40 -21.27
N PRO A 16 14.22 4.76 -20.24
CA PRO A 16 14.47 3.84 -19.14
C PRO A 16 13.12 3.50 -18.52
N VAL A 17 12.80 2.21 -18.44
CA VAL A 17 11.70 1.73 -17.61
C VAL A 17 11.98 2.25 -16.21
N ALA A 18 11.04 2.99 -15.61
CA ALA A 18 11.20 3.46 -14.24
C ALA A 18 11.50 2.26 -13.36
N ALA A 19 12.72 2.19 -12.83
CA ALA A 19 13.12 1.12 -11.94
C ALA A 19 12.26 1.19 -10.68
N TRP A 20 11.69 0.05 -10.27
CA TRP A 20 10.97 -0.03 -9.01
C TRP A 20 11.90 0.30 -7.84
N TRP A 21 11.37 0.99 -6.83
CA TRP A 21 12.16 1.33 -5.67
C TRP A 21 12.50 0.08 -4.87
N GLN A 22 13.79 -0.20 -4.74
CA GLN A 22 14.32 -1.25 -3.88
C GLN A 22 15.04 -0.57 -2.70
N PRO A 23 14.50 -0.61 -1.47
CA PRO A 23 15.22 -0.11 -0.31
C PRO A 23 16.46 -0.96 -0.05
N HIS A 24 17.55 -0.32 0.36
CA HIS A 24 18.72 -1.01 0.88
C HIS A 24 18.49 -1.42 2.34
N PRO A 25 19.14 -2.47 2.85
CA PRO A 25 19.21 -2.72 4.29
C PRO A 25 19.61 -1.44 5.04
N ASN A 26 19.00 -1.20 6.19
CA ASN A 26 19.16 0.03 7.00
C ASN A 26 18.58 1.32 6.38
N THR A 27 17.73 1.22 5.34
CA THR A 27 16.87 2.36 4.94
C THR A 27 16.04 2.79 6.14
N THR A 28 16.15 4.05 6.51
CA THR A 28 15.44 4.66 7.64
C THR A 28 14.02 5.00 7.23
N TRP A 29 13.07 4.75 8.12
CA TRP A 29 11.66 4.94 7.84
C TRP A 29 10.92 5.37 9.10
N GLN A 30 9.73 5.92 8.93
CA GLN A 30 8.80 6.24 10.00
C GLN A 30 7.41 5.76 9.60
N ILE A 31 6.64 5.26 10.57
CA ILE A 31 5.27 4.79 10.39
C ILE A 31 4.31 5.60 11.26
N VAL A 32 3.25 6.13 10.64
CA VAL A 32 2.19 6.86 11.35
C VAL A 32 0.83 6.46 10.78
N LEU A 33 0.11 5.61 11.51
CA LEU A 33 -1.21 5.11 11.12
C LEU A 33 -2.36 5.75 11.91
N SER A 34 -2.06 6.33 13.08
CA SER A 34 -3.09 6.85 14.00
C SER A 34 -3.72 8.18 13.56
N ALA A 35 -3.17 8.82 12.52
CA ALA A 35 -3.65 10.10 11.99
C ALA A 35 -3.05 10.34 10.59
N PRO A 36 -3.66 11.23 9.77
CA PRO A 36 -3.04 11.70 8.54
C PRO A 36 -1.66 12.33 8.79
N LEU A 37 -0.70 12.04 7.92
CA LEU A 37 0.64 12.63 7.94
C LEU A 37 0.55 14.15 7.71
N LYS A 38 1.32 14.94 8.47
CA LYS A 38 1.30 16.42 8.38
C LYS A 38 2.70 17.00 8.33
N PRO A 39 2.92 18.15 7.68
CA PRO A 39 4.20 18.84 7.70
C PRO A 39 4.48 19.51 9.06
N PRO A 40 5.75 19.60 9.51
CA PRO A 40 6.89 18.88 8.95
C PRO A 40 6.70 17.37 9.14
N TYR A 41 6.80 16.58 8.07
CA TYR A 41 6.48 15.14 8.07
C TYR A 41 7.41 14.30 8.96
N LEU A 42 8.40 14.95 9.56
CA LEU A 42 9.31 14.40 10.54
C LEU A 42 9.09 15.13 11.87
N SER A 43 8.83 14.36 12.91
CA SER A 43 9.25 14.71 14.28
C SER A 43 10.29 13.67 14.69
N PRO A 44 11.53 13.74 14.19
CA PRO A 44 12.59 12.96 14.81
C PRO A 44 12.66 13.41 16.27
N PRO A 45 13.06 12.54 17.21
CA PRO A 45 13.55 13.00 18.51
C PRO A 45 14.47 14.21 18.31
N PRO A 46 14.43 15.25 19.17
CA PRO A 46 15.21 16.49 18.98
C PRO A 46 16.72 16.28 18.81
N ASP A 47 17.22 15.10 19.17
CA ASP A 47 18.61 14.64 19.11
C ASP A 47 18.90 13.67 17.95
N SER A 48 17.89 13.33 17.12
CA SER A 48 18.07 12.44 15.98
C SER A 48 18.65 13.19 14.79
N THR A 49 19.88 12.82 14.42
CA THR A 49 20.53 13.21 13.17
C THR A 49 20.16 12.29 12.00
N THR A 50 19.25 11.33 12.24
CA THR A 50 18.88 10.31 11.27
C THR A 50 17.94 10.90 10.22
N LEU A 51 18.42 11.03 8.99
CA LEU A 51 17.59 11.35 7.84
C LEU A 51 16.59 10.21 7.63
N VAL A 52 15.29 10.49 7.64
CA VAL A 52 14.23 9.50 7.32
C VAL A 52 14.03 9.50 5.80
N ILE A 53 14.02 8.30 5.20
CA ILE A 53 13.97 8.13 3.74
C ILE A 53 12.57 7.72 3.28
N ALA A 54 11.87 6.89 4.05
CA ALA A 54 10.53 6.42 3.74
C ALA A 54 9.51 6.78 4.82
N LEU A 55 8.29 7.10 4.40
CA LEU A 55 7.15 7.32 5.28
C LEU A 55 6.08 6.28 4.95
N ASP A 56 5.69 5.56 5.99
CA ASP A 56 4.56 4.65 6.00
C ASP A 56 3.38 5.30 6.70
N GLY A 57 2.21 5.23 6.08
CA GLY A 57 1.02 5.91 6.54
C GLY A 57 -0.24 5.30 5.97
N ASP A 58 -1.35 5.55 6.65
CA ASP A 58 -2.65 5.03 6.24
C ASP A 58 -3.05 5.52 4.84
N LEU A 59 -3.36 4.58 3.94
CA LEU A 59 -3.72 4.85 2.54
C LEU A 59 -4.91 5.79 2.44
N PHE A 60 -6.00 5.50 3.15
CA PHE A 60 -7.28 6.17 3.01
C PHE A 60 -7.27 7.57 3.64
N ASP A 61 -6.73 7.69 4.85
CA ASP A 61 -6.66 8.96 5.56
C ASP A 61 -5.78 9.95 4.80
N ASN A 62 -4.62 9.50 4.32
CA ASN A 62 -3.73 10.38 3.55
C ASN A 62 -4.25 10.67 2.14
N ALA A 63 -5.00 9.76 1.50
CA ALA A 63 -5.67 10.02 0.24
C ALA A 63 -6.79 11.08 0.40
N CYS A 64 -7.63 10.94 1.43
CA CYS A 64 -8.69 11.90 1.75
C CYS A 64 -8.15 13.32 1.99
N ASN A 65 -6.95 13.42 2.55
CA ASN A 65 -6.27 14.68 2.83
C ASN A 65 -5.31 15.14 1.70
N ASN A 66 -5.22 14.42 0.59
CA ASN A 66 -4.30 14.70 -0.53
C ASN A 66 -2.83 14.84 -0.10
N ASN A 67 -2.41 14.02 0.88
CA ASN A 67 -1.08 14.09 1.47
C ASN A 67 -0.02 13.39 0.60
N TRP A 68 -0.35 12.24 -0.01
CA TRP A 68 0.63 11.41 -0.71
C TRP A 68 1.41 12.14 -1.82
N PRO A 69 0.77 12.90 -2.73
CA PRO A 69 1.51 13.63 -3.76
C PRO A 69 2.44 14.70 -3.17
N THR A 70 2.06 15.31 -2.05
CA THR A 70 2.85 16.35 -1.37
C THR A 70 4.05 15.75 -0.65
N ILE A 71 3.86 14.62 0.03
CA ILE A 71 4.94 13.86 0.68
C ILE A 71 5.98 13.41 -0.35
N LYS A 72 5.52 12.82 -1.47
CA LYS A 72 6.40 12.38 -2.54
C LYS A 72 7.22 13.51 -3.15
N LYS A 73 6.58 14.67 -3.40
CA LYS A 73 7.27 15.89 -3.88
C LYS A 73 8.31 16.42 -2.90
N SER A 74 8.17 16.11 -1.61
CA SER A 74 9.12 16.47 -0.56
C SER A 74 10.35 15.55 -0.51
N GLY A 75 10.41 14.53 -1.38
CA GLY A 75 11.58 13.65 -1.54
C GLY A 75 11.52 12.35 -0.75
N TYR A 76 10.46 12.11 0.03
CA TYR A 76 10.26 10.83 0.72
C TYR A 76 9.80 9.74 -0.23
N LYS A 77 10.18 8.51 0.10
CA LYS A 77 9.51 7.31 -0.40
C LYS A 77 8.20 7.10 0.36
N THR A 78 7.13 6.75 -0.34
CA THR A 78 5.80 6.58 0.24
C THR A 78 5.39 5.12 0.28
N LEU A 79 5.16 4.59 1.49
CA LEU A 79 4.55 3.30 1.74
C LEU A 79 3.12 3.53 2.21
N CYS A 80 2.16 2.89 1.53
CA CYS A 80 0.74 3.11 1.79
C CYS A 80 0.15 1.88 2.48
N TYR A 81 -0.09 2.02 3.78
CA TYR A 81 -0.69 1.01 4.64
C TYR A 81 -2.17 0.82 4.32
N PHE A 82 -2.60 -0.44 4.27
CA PHE A 82 -4.00 -0.82 4.42
C PHE A 82 -4.07 -2.26 4.95
N SER A 83 -5.11 -2.59 5.71
CA SER A 83 -5.30 -3.99 6.09
C SER A 83 -5.76 -4.82 4.89
N ALA A 84 -5.03 -5.89 4.57
CA ALA A 84 -5.36 -6.82 3.50
C ALA A 84 -6.08 -8.07 4.00
N GLY A 85 -5.89 -8.43 5.27
CA GLY A 85 -6.55 -9.58 5.89
C GLY A 85 -7.53 -9.25 7.01
N SER A 86 -7.81 -7.97 7.30
CA SER A 86 -8.92 -7.57 8.16
C SER A 86 -9.90 -6.61 7.47
N TYR A 87 -11.18 -6.76 7.82
CA TYR A 87 -12.26 -5.83 7.57
C TYR A 87 -12.20 -4.73 8.62
N GLU A 88 -12.35 -3.49 8.20
CA GLU A 88 -12.36 -2.31 9.06
C GLU A 88 -13.65 -1.52 8.78
N GLY A 89 -14.59 -1.54 9.72
CA GLY A 89 -15.95 -1.04 9.48
C GLY A 89 -16.10 0.47 9.23
N TRP A 90 -15.04 1.24 9.46
CA TRP A 90 -14.99 2.69 9.20
C TRP A 90 -14.44 3.03 7.81
N ARG A 91 -13.93 2.06 7.05
CA ARG A 91 -13.38 2.33 5.71
C ARG A 91 -14.47 2.73 4.73
N PRO A 92 -14.18 3.62 3.77
CA PRO A 92 -15.17 4.07 2.79
C PRO A 92 -15.64 2.93 1.86
N ASP A 93 -14.86 1.86 1.74
CA ASP A 93 -15.20 0.67 0.95
C ASP A 93 -15.80 -0.48 1.77
N ALA A 94 -16.03 -0.30 3.08
CA ALA A 94 -16.50 -1.35 3.99
C ALA A 94 -17.80 -2.04 3.52
N SER A 95 -18.70 -1.30 2.88
CA SER A 95 -19.96 -1.86 2.34
C SER A 95 -19.78 -2.80 1.14
N SER A 96 -18.56 -2.90 0.59
CA SER A 96 -18.24 -3.81 -0.51
C SER A 96 -17.97 -5.24 -0.05
N PHE A 97 -17.69 -5.45 1.24
CA PHE A 97 -17.47 -6.77 1.81
C PHE A 97 -18.81 -7.49 2.02
N LEU A 98 -18.82 -8.78 1.69
CA LEU A 98 -19.98 -9.63 1.89
C LEU A 98 -19.93 -10.26 3.29
N PRO A 99 -21.07 -10.61 3.89
CA PRO A 99 -21.07 -11.32 5.18
C PRO A 99 -20.25 -12.63 5.16
N ALA A 100 -20.17 -13.29 4.01
CA ALA A 100 -19.40 -14.52 3.82
C ALA A 100 -17.88 -14.29 3.76
N ASP A 101 -17.43 -13.05 3.56
CA ASP A 101 -16.00 -12.70 3.59
C ASP A 101 -15.47 -12.53 5.02
N LEU A 102 -16.36 -12.42 6.02
CA LEU A 102 -16.02 -12.01 7.37
C LEU A 102 -15.87 -13.20 8.31
N GLY A 103 -14.74 -13.25 9.01
CA GLY A 103 -14.44 -14.19 10.07
C GLY A 103 -14.73 -13.65 11.47
N ASN A 104 -13.95 -14.16 12.42
CA ASN A 104 -14.00 -13.74 13.82
C ASN A 104 -13.56 -12.27 13.98
N PRO A 105 -14.04 -11.58 15.03
CA PRO A 105 -13.47 -10.30 15.44
C PRO A 105 -11.95 -10.39 15.65
N LEU A 106 -11.24 -9.33 15.27
CA LEU A 106 -9.81 -9.21 15.53
C LEU A 106 -9.61 -8.82 17.01
N ASP A 107 -8.81 -9.57 17.76
CA ASP A 107 -8.62 -9.31 19.18
C ASP A 107 -7.86 -7.98 19.40
N GLY A 108 -8.31 -7.18 20.37
CA GLY A 108 -7.75 -5.85 20.63
C GLY A 108 -8.19 -4.72 19.69
N TRP A 109 -8.91 -5.02 18.60
CA TRP A 109 -9.31 -4.03 17.57
C TRP A 109 -10.84 -4.00 17.36
N PRO A 110 -11.58 -3.20 18.15
CA PRO A 110 -13.04 -3.14 18.06
C PRO A 110 -13.54 -2.68 16.69
N GLY A 111 -14.44 -3.46 16.10
CA GLY A 111 -14.99 -3.18 14.77
C GLY A 111 -14.21 -3.80 13.63
N GLU A 112 -13.08 -4.47 13.93
CA GLU A 112 -12.33 -5.26 12.96
C GLU A 112 -12.69 -6.74 13.00
N LYS A 113 -12.56 -7.38 11.85
CA LYS A 113 -12.78 -8.83 11.68
C LYS A 113 -11.78 -9.39 10.69
N TRP A 114 -11.37 -10.64 10.87
CA TRP A 114 -10.60 -11.37 9.86
C TRP A 114 -11.36 -11.48 8.53
N LEU A 115 -10.61 -11.51 7.42
CA LEU A 115 -11.13 -11.69 6.07
C LEU A 115 -10.75 -13.05 5.49
N ASP A 116 -11.63 -13.64 4.69
CA ASP A 116 -11.28 -14.80 3.86
C ASP A 116 -10.43 -14.35 2.66
N THR A 117 -9.10 -14.47 2.77
CA THR A 117 -8.14 -14.08 1.72
C THR A 117 -8.27 -14.88 0.42
N ARG A 118 -8.95 -16.03 0.45
CA ARG A 118 -9.25 -16.85 -0.73
C ARG A 118 -10.44 -16.30 -1.51
N SER A 119 -11.27 -15.46 -0.89
CA SER A 119 -12.47 -14.90 -1.52
C SER A 119 -12.11 -14.05 -2.74
N GLY A 120 -12.74 -14.35 -3.87
CA GLY A 120 -12.62 -13.53 -5.08
C GLY A 120 -13.13 -12.09 -4.87
N ASN A 121 -14.10 -11.88 -3.97
CA ASN A 121 -14.58 -10.55 -3.62
C ASN A 121 -13.53 -9.77 -2.83
N VAL A 122 -12.95 -10.37 -1.79
CA VAL A 122 -11.86 -9.76 -0.99
C VAL A 122 -10.69 -9.40 -1.91
N ARG A 123 -10.23 -10.32 -2.77
CA ARG A 123 -9.14 -10.04 -3.72
C ARG A 123 -9.47 -8.91 -4.69
N ALA A 124 -10.74 -8.77 -5.11
CA ALA A 124 -11.17 -7.66 -5.96
C ALA A 124 -11.16 -6.31 -5.20
N ILE A 125 -11.51 -6.30 -3.91
CA ILE A 125 -11.42 -5.10 -3.05
C ILE A 125 -9.96 -4.72 -2.85
N MET A 126 -9.08 -5.67 -2.53
CA MET A 126 -7.64 -5.38 -2.37
C MET A 126 -7.00 -4.87 -3.64
N ARG A 127 -7.42 -5.36 -4.82
CA ARG A 127 -6.98 -4.79 -6.11
C ARG A 127 -7.36 -3.32 -6.24
N LYS A 128 -8.59 -2.93 -5.85
CA LYS A 128 -8.99 -1.52 -5.86
C LYS A 128 -8.20 -0.67 -4.87
N ARG A 129 -7.82 -1.23 -3.71
CA ARG A 129 -6.94 -0.55 -2.74
C ARG A 129 -5.53 -0.34 -3.32
N LEU A 130 -4.99 -1.33 -4.04
CA LEU A 130 -3.74 -1.18 -4.77
C LEU A 130 -3.85 -0.16 -5.91
N ASP A 131 -4.95 -0.16 -6.66
CA ASP A 131 -5.21 0.85 -7.70
C ASP A 131 -5.25 2.26 -7.10
N LEU A 132 -5.89 2.43 -5.93
CA LEU A 132 -5.88 3.69 -5.19
C LEU A 132 -4.46 4.08 -4.76
N ALA A 133 -3.65 3.14 -4.25
CA ALA A 133 -2.25 3.43 -3.89
C ALA A 133 -1.45 3.91 -5.12
N VAL A 134 -1.65 3.31 -6.30
CA VAL A 134 -1.04 3.77 -7.55
C VAL A 134 -1.53 5.16 -7.93
N GLU A 135 -2.84 5.42 -7.85
CA GLU A 135 -3.43 6.74 -8.14
C GLU A 135 -2.86 7.85 -7.25
N GLN A 136 -2.65 7.54 -5.96
CA GLN A 136 -2.05 8.45 -4.99
C GLN A 136 -0.53 8.60 -5.13
N GLY A 137 0.09 7.79 -6.00
CA GLY A 137 1.51 7.84 -6.31
C GLY A 137 2.39 7.18 -5.26
N CYS A 138 1.88 6.21 -4.49
CA CYS A 138 2.67 5.43 -3.54
C CYS A 138 3.85 4.74 -4.23
N ASP A 139 5.03 4.70 -3.58
CA ASP A 139 6.19 3.95 -4.07
C ASP A 139 6.12 2.45 -3.67
N GLY A 140 5.35 2.12 -2.63
CA GLY A 140 5.03 0.76 -2.20
C GLY A 140 3.75 0.71 -1.39
N ALA A 141 3.30 -0.51 -1.08
CA ALA A 141 2.15 -0.78 -0.23
C ALA A 141 2.58 -1.60 0.99
N ASP A 142 1.88 -1.40 2.11
CA ASP A 142 2.05 -2.18 3.35
C ASP A 142 0.72 -2.90 3.69
N PRO A 143 0.51 -4.12 3.16
CA PRO A 143 -0.72 -4.88 3.37
C PRO A 143 -0.68 -5.66 4.69
N ASP A 144 -1.49 -5.25 5.66
CA ASP A 144 -1.47 -5.83 7.02
C ASP A 144 -2.42 -7.03 7.20
N ASN A 145 -2.25 -7.75 8.32
CA ASN A 145 -3.12 -8.83 8.80
C ASN A 145 -3.20 -10.06 7.88
N ILE A 146 -2.13 -10.37 7.14
CA ILE A 146 -2.05 -11.55 6.26
C ILE A 146 -1.75 -12.86 7.01
N ASP A 147 -1.85 -12.85 8.34
CA ASP A 147 -1.43 -13.88 9.28
C ASP A 147 -2.59 -14.49 10.08
N ALA A 148 -3.82 -14.41 9.56
CA ALA A 148 -5.01 -15.01 10.15
C ALA A 148 -4.83 -16.51 10.51
N TYR A 149 -3.97 -17.22 9.79
CA TYR A 149 -3.65 -18.63 10.05
C TYR A 149 -2.99 -18.88 11.41
N ASP A 150 -2.27 -17.90 11.95
CA ASP A 150 -1.66 -17.95 13.29
C ASP A 150 -2.60 -17.39 14.38
N ASN A 151 -3.83 -17.03 13.99
CA ASN A 151 -4.87 -16.44 14.82
C ASN A 151 -6.16 -17.27 14.73
N ASP A 152 -6.06 -18.57 15.06
CA ASP A 152 -7.16 -19.55 14.98
C ASP A 152 -7.82 -19.64 13.59
N GLY A 153 -7.02 -19.45 12.54
CA GLY A 153 -7.48 -19.43 11.15
C GLY A 153 -8.49 -18.32 10.87
N GLY A 154 -8.53 -17.27 11.70
CA GLY A 154 -9.49 -16.16 11.64
C GLY A 154 -10.94 -16.57 11.83
N GLY A 155 -11.23 -17.78 12.31
CA GLY A 155 -12.60 -18.35 12.29
C GLY A 155 -13.07 -18.80 10.91
N LEU A 156 -12.17 -18.84 9.93
CA LEU A 156 -12.41 -19.17 8.52
C LEU A 156 -11.66 -20.43 8.08
N ASN A 157 -10.97 -21.08 9.02
CA ASN A 157 -10.03 -22.18 8.79
C ASN A 157 -8.93 -21.82 7.79
N LEU A 158 -8.44 -20.58 7.83
CA LEU A 158 -7.29 -20.18 7.04
C LEU A 158 -6.03 -20.86 7.56
N THR A 159 -5.17 -21.22 6.63
CA THR A 159 -3.91 -21.92 6.84
C THR A 159 -2.76 -21.07 6.31
N ALA A 160 -1.52 -21.40 6.69
CA ALA A 160 -0.34 -20.72 6.15
C ALA A 160 -0.30 -20.74 4.62
N SER A 161 -0.90 -21.76 3.98
CA SER A 161 -0.98 -21.79 2.52
C SER A 161 -1.86 -20.71 1.92
N ASP A 162 -2.88 -20.25 2.64
CA ASP A 162 -3.80 -19.21 2.15
C ASP A 162 -3.22 -17.79 2.29
N ALA A 163 -2.01 -17.65 2.85
CA ALA A 163 -1.29 -16.38 2.99
C ALA A 163 -0.26 -16.14 1.87
N TRP A 164 0.15 -17.18 1.14
CA TRP A 164 1.19 -17.11 0.12
C TRP A 164 0.78 -17.68 -1.26
N ASP A 165 -0.52 -17.86 -1.50
CA ASP A 165 -1.11 -18.53 -2.69
C ASP A 165 -1.41 -17.62 -3.91
#